data_AF-A0A935CSV5-F1
#
_entry.id   AF-A0A935CSV5-F1
#
_cell.length_a   1.000
_cell.length_b   1.000
_cell.length_c   1.000
_cell.angle_alpha   90.00
_cell.angle_beta   90.00
_cell.angle_gamma   90.00
#
_symmetry.space_group_name_H-M   'P 1'
#
loop_
_entity.id
_entity.type
_entity.pdbx_description
1 polymer ?
#
loop_
_entity_poly.entity_id
_entity_poly.type
_entity_poly.pdbx_seq_one_letter_code
_entity_poly.pdbx_strand_id
1 'polypeptide(L)'
;MSLNHRTTLLAVAVALALPALSMAQTNARAASSGPNPAPAAVAIYAPNATITESFDVLAGASPNQCPTGWTCSNVSAPLGTTNWFQGNPTVFAAQAGAGYIGANFNNTTGTNTISNWLITPVMQFGTGAELRFWARTSTSAAYADRLEIRASSGGNSTGGTPTSTGDFTTSLATINPTLLAGPGTCVSPAGAPNAGGFPNAWCEYRLTNTDGIPTSGSGRIAFRYFVTGGGPGGSNSNYIGIDTFSFVEGAGAPITSVPGSGGSIAFPPYTVGSAPLTSIITFSNPGGTSGTVTCTAPTPVEFTVSPLVITVPAAGTATTTVSFSANTAGPFNGTLNCTGSNGEAFNFPLTATATAVAGAGPSVPVPAFGDSARWILLLVVFGLGAYALRQRWS
;
A
#
# COMPACT_ATOMS: atom_id res chain seq x y z
N MET A 1 -30.80 -58.82 41.34
CA MET A 1 -30.40 -57.74 40.41
C MET A 1 -31.51 -57.56 39.40
N SER A 2 -32.30 -56.50 39.52
CA SER A 2 -33.22 -56.05 38.47
C SER A 2 -33.12 -54.53 38.45
N LEU A 3 -32.47 -54.00 37.42
CA LEU A 3 -32.15 -52.59 37.28
C LEU A 3 -33.18 -51.93 36.35
N ASN A 4 -33.81 -50.87 36.85
CA ASN A 4 -34.69 -49.96 36.13
C ASN A 4 -34.08 -49.46 34.82
N HIS A 5 -34.89 -49.40 33.75
CA HIS A 5 -34.63 -48.61 32.55
C HIS A 5 -35.79 -47.66 32.31
N ARG A 6 -35.66 -46.44 32.82
CA ARG A 6 -36.43 -45.27 32.37
C ARG A 6 -35.57 -44.02 32.50
N THR A 7 -34.77 -43.74 31.47
CA THR A 7 -34.29 -42.39 31.15
C THR A 7 -33.49 -42.44 29.84
N THR A 8 -34.08 -41.94 28.75
CA THR A 8 -33.39 -41.16 27.69
C THR A 8 -34.36 -40.86 26.55
N LEU A 9 -35.03 -39.71 26.62
CA LEU A 9 -35.76 -39.11 25.50
C LEU A 9 -35.71 -37.59 25.68
N LEU A 10 -34.50 -37.01 25.71
CA LEU A 10 -34.31 -35.55 25.76
C LEU A 10 -32.92 -35.15 25.23
N ALA A 11 -32.56 -35.55 24.01
CA ALA A 11 -31.31 -35.10 23.37
C ALA A 11 -31.39 -34.88 21.85
N VAL A 12 -32.55 -35.13 21.21
CA VAL A 12 -32.67 -35.10 19.73
C VAL A 12 -33.27 -33.79 19.18
N ALA A 13 -33.93 -32.97 20.02
CA ALA A 13 -34.59 -31.73 19.55
C ALA A 13 -33.65 -30.51 19.44
N VAL A 14 -32.49 -30.52 20.10
CA VAL A 14 -31.59 -29.34 20.16
C VAL A 14 -30.75 -29.20 18.88
N ALA A 15 -30.34 -30.30 18.25
CA ALA A 15 -29.47 -30.28 17.06
C ALA A 15 -30.19 -29.87 15.75
N LEU A 16 -31.50 -30.16 15.62
CA LEU A 16 -32.29 -29.80 14.44
C LEU A 16 -32.78 -28.34 14.47
N ALA A 17 -32.91 -27.73 15.65
CA ALA A 17 -33.40 -26.36 15.79
C ALA A 17 -32.32 -25.30 15.52
N LEU A 18 -31.05 -25.59 15.83
CA LEU A 18 -29.91 -24.68 15.64
C LEU A 18 -29.76 -24.16 14.19
N PRO A 19 -29.72 -25.02 13.15
CA PRO A 19 -29.61 -24.54 11.77
C PRO A 19 -30.85 -23.75 11.33
N ALA A 20 -32.05 -24.16 11.75
CA ALA A 20 -33.29 -23.45 11.41
C ALA A 20 -33.38 -22.05 12.03
N LEU A 21 -33.00 -21.90 13.31
CA LEU A 21 -32.92 -20.59 13.97
C LEU A 21 -31.86 -19.71 13.30
N SER A 22 -30.71 -20.28 12.95
CA SER A 22 -29.66 -19.54 12.26
C SER A 22 -30.12 -19.05 10.88
N MET A 23 -30.80 -19.89 10.09
CA MET A 23 -31.35 -19.47 8.80
C MET A 23 -32.43 -18.40 8.96
N ALA A 24 -33.23 -18.44 10.02
CA ALA A 24 -34.21 -17.41 10.32
C ALA A 24 -33.52 -16.07 10.67
N GLN A 25 -32.39 -16.11 11.38
CA GLN A 25 -31.61 -14.93 11.71
C GLN A 25 -30.96 -14.27 10.48
N THR A 26 -30.56 -15.05 9.47
CA THR A 26 -29.89 -14.58 8.24
C THR A 26 -30.83 -14.46 7.04
N ASN A 27 -32.14 -14.36 7.25
CA ASN A 27 -33.13 -14.20 6.18
C ASN A 27 -33.49 -12.72 5.92
N ALA A 28 -34.34 -12.48 4.92
CA ALA A 28 -35.03 -11.21 4.69
C ALA A 28 -36.31 -11.09 5.55
N ARG A 29 -36.77 -9.86 5.83
CA ARG A 29 -37.98 -9.57 6.65
C ARG A 29 -39.29 -9.97 6.00
N ALA A 30 -39.32 -10.06 4.68
CA ALA A 30 -40.47 -10.52 3.92
C ALA A 30 -39.98 -11.51 2.86
N ALA A 31 -40.80 -12.53 2.58
CA ALA A 31 -40.52 -13.46 1.51
C ALA A 31 -40.45 -12.70 0.18
N SER A 32 -39.29 -12.76 -0.46
CA SER A 32 -39.12 -12.36 -1.85
C SER A 32 -40.09 -13.19 -2.70
N SER A 33 -41.09 -12.55 -3.31
CA SER A 33 -42.00 -13.23 -4.23
C SER A 33 -41.31 -13.44 -5.58
N GLY A 34 -40.86 -14.67 -5.79
CA GLY A 34 -40.50 -15.21 -7.11
C GLY A 34 -38.99 -15.32 -7.40
N PRO A 35 -38.55 -16.36 -8.12
CA PRO A 35 -37.24 -16.35 -8.76
C PRO A 35 -37.27 -15.36 -9.93
N ASN A 36 -36.33 -14.41 -10.00
CA ASN A 36 -36.18 -13.51 -11.15
C ASN A 36 -34.70 -13.13 -11.35
N PRO A 37 -34.33 -12.81 -12.60
CA PRO A 37 -33.37 -13.55 -13.40
C PRO A 37 -31.95 -13.46 -12.83
N ALA A 38 -31.13 -14.49 -13.09
CA ALA A 38 -29.69 -14.38 -12.93
C ALA A 38 -29.18 -13.12 -13.66
N PRO A 39 -28.48 -12.19 -12.99
CA PRO A 39 -27.82 -11.10 -13.69
C PRO A 39 -26.62 -11.64 -14.47
N ALA A 40 -26.35 -10.97 -15.59
CA ALA A 40 -25.38 -11.34 -16.60
C ALA A 40 -23.90 -11.31 -16.12
N ALA A 41 -23.11 -12.04 -16.91
CA ALA A 41 -21.66 -12.13 -17.04
C ALA A 41 -20.87 -12.85 -15.94
N VAL A 42 -20.26 -13.97 -16.37
CA VAL A 42 -19.11 -14.69 -15.78
C VAL A 42 -18.18 -13.71 -15.06
N ALA A 43 -17.86 -14.01 -13.80
CA ALA A 43 -16.95 -13.23 -13.00
C ALA A 43 -15.68 -12.85 -13.77
N ILE A 44 -15.49 -11.56 -13.98
CA ILE A 44 -14.18 -10.99 -14.21
C ILE A 44 -13.94 -9.99 -13.08
N TYR A 45 -13.19 -10.43 -12.07
CA TYR A 45 -12.49 -9.48 -11.21
C TYR A 45 -11.83 -8.39 -12.08
N ALA A 46 -11.57 -7.21 -11.52
CA ALA A 46 -10.82 -6.21 -12.24
C ALA A 46 -9.52 -6.82 -12.81
N PRO A 47 -9.21 -6.62 -14.11
CA PRO A 47 -7.93 -7.05 -14.66
C PRO A 47 -6.77 -6.50 -13.81
N ASN A 48 -5.82 -7.36 -13.45
CA ASN A 48 -4.68 -7.02 -12.58
C ASN A 48 -5.04 -6.65 -11.14
N ALA A 49 -6.21 -7.07 -10.63
CA ALA A 49 -6.52 -6.95 -9.22
C ALA A 49 -5.45 -7.67 -8.38
N THR A 50 -4.88 -6.96 -7.41
CA THR A 50 -3.90 -7.51 -6.46
C THR A 50 -4.58 -8.09 -5.22
N ILE A 51 -5.83 -7.68 -4.96
CA ILE A 51 -6.68 -8.24 -3.90
C ILE A 51 -8.02 -8.62 -4.52
N THR A 52 -8.45 -9.85 -4.25
CA THR A 52 -9.75 -10.38 -4.69
C THR A 52 -10.41 -11.14 -3.56
N GLU A 53 -11.74 -11.11 -3.50
CA GLU A 53 -12.54 -11.90 -2.57
C GLU A 53 -13.86 -12.29 -3.25
N SER A 54 -14.15 -13.60 -3.36
CA SER A 54 -15.39 -14.13 -3.92
C SER A 54 -16.50 -14.28 -2.88
N PHE A 55 -16.15 -14.37 -1.59
CA PHE A 55 -17.10 -14.67 -0.52
C PHE A 55 -17.81 -16.04 -0.66
N ASP A 56 -17.22 -16.97 -1.42
CA ASP A 56 -17.74 -18.32 -1.62
C ASP A 56 -17.93 -19.07 -0.29
N VAL A 57 -16.97 -18.91 0.61
CA VAL A 57 -16.96 -19.53 1.93
C VAL A 57 -16.41 -18.56 2.95
N LEU A 58 -17.22 -18.21 3.95
CA LEU A 58 -16.79 -17.38 5.07
C LEU A 58 -16.35 -18.23 6.27
N ALA A 59 -15.25 -17.82 6.90
CA ALA A 59 -14.79 -18.44 8.14
C ALA A 59 -15.65 -18.01 9.34
N GLY A 60 -15.68 -18.86 10.38
CA GLY A 60 -16.41 -18.61 11.61
C GLY A 60 -17.71 -19.41 11.72
N ALA A 61 -18.53 -19.06 12.71
CA ALA A 61 -19.78 -19.77 13.01
C ALA A 61 -20.98 -18.86 12.73
N SER A 62 -21.97 -19.42 12.06
CA SER A 62 -23.24 -18.72 11.82
C SER A 62 -23.89 -18.29 13.15
N PRO A 63 -24.53 -17.10 13.22
CA PRO A 63 -24.83 -16.16 12.13
C PRO A 63 -23.79 -15.05 11.96
N ASN A 64 -22.56 -15.22 12.44
CA ASN A 64 -21.52 -14.18 12.42
C ASN A 64 -20.25 -14.76 11.81
N GLN A 65 -20.05 -14.50 10.52
CA GLN A 65 -18.94 -15.06 9.75
C GLN A 65 -18.19 -13.94 9.05
N CYS A 66 -16.87 -14.03 9.01
CA CYS A 66 -16.03 -13.02 8.41
C CYS A 66 -15.03 -13.68 7.45
N PRO A 67 -14.76 -13.10 6.27
CA PRO A 67 -13.73 -13.62 5.39
C PRO A 67 -12.36 -13.56 6.08
N THR A 68 -11.48 -14.51 5.76
CA THR A 68 -10.14 -14.57 6.34
C THR A 68 -9.34 -13.31 6.00
N GLY A 69 -8.75 -12.65 7.00
CA GLY A 69 -7.97 -11.41 6.81
C GLY A 69 -8.80 -10.12 6.78
N TRP A 70 -10.12 -10.24 6.69
CA TRP A 70 -11.06 -9.13 6.81
C TRP A 70 -11.45 -8.90 8.27
N THR A 71 -12.06 -7.75 8.55
CA THR A 71 -12.63 -7.44 9.87
C THR A 71 -14.11 -7.13 9.74
N CYS A 72 -14.93 -7.80 10.55
CA CYS A 72 -16.38 -7.62 10.59
C CYS A 72 -16.77 -7.08 11.97
N SER A 73 -17.29 -5.86 12.02
CA SER A 73 -17.56 -5.14 13.27
C SER A 73 -18.94 -4.51 13.25
N ASN A 74 -19.85 -5.06 14.06
CA ASN A 74 -21.17 -4.49 14.27
C ASN A 74 -21.13 -3.53 15.47
N VAL A 75 -21.25 -2.23 15.20
CA VAL A 75 -21.33 -1.15 16.21
C VAL A 75 -22.71 -0.50 16.22
N SER A 76 -23.74 -1.25 15.80
CA SER A 76 -25.15 -0.86 15.96
C SER A 76 -25.50 -0.71 17.43
N ALA A 77 -26.47 0.16 17.73
CA ALA A 77 -26.95 0.35 19.10
C ALA A 77 -28.47 0.47 19.12
N PRO A 78 -29.16 -0.37 19.91
CA PRO A 78 -28.65 -1.56 20.61
C PRO A 78 -28.09 -2.62 19.64
N LEU A 79 -27.13 -3.42 20.09
CA LEU A 79 -26.53 -4.47 19.27
C LEU A 79 -27.57 -5.55 18.93
N GLY A 80 -27.62 -5.97 17.66
CA GLY A 80 -28.48 -7.05 17.20
C GLY A 80 -27.88 -8.44 17.36
N THR A 81 -28.49 -9.42 16.69
CA THR A 81 -28.09 -10.84 16.77
C THR A 81 -27.22 -11.29 15.60
N THR A 82 -27.11 -10.49 14.55
CA THR A 82 -26.27 -10.76 13.38
C THR A 82 -25.18 -9.72 13.18
N ASN A 83 -24.16 -10.09 12.42
CA ASN A 83 -23.10 -9.25 11.88
C ASN A 83 -23.14 -9.44 10.35
N TRP A 84 -22.00 -9.34 9.65
CA TRP A 84 -21.83 -9.93 8.34
C TRP A 84 -21.80 -11.45 8.45
N PHE A 85 -22.33 -12.14 7.44
CA PHE A 85 -22.51 -13.60 7.46
C PHE A 85 -22.55 -14.21 6.06
N GLN A 86 -22.49 -15.55 5.98
CA GLN A 86 -22.60 -16.25 4.70
C GLN A 86 -24.00 -16.02 4.10
N GLY A 87 -24.03 -15.54 2.86
CA GLY A 87 -25.24 -15.28 2.10
C GLY A 87 -26.21 -16.47 2.11
N ASN A 88 -27.50 -16.17 2.18
CA ASN A 88 -28.55 -17.18 2.20
C ASN A 88 -29.12 -17.37 0.79
N PRO A 89 -28.79 -18.47 0.09
CA PRO A 89 -29.19 -18.67 -1.30
C PRO A 89 -30.70 -18.78 -1.50
N THR A 90 -31.49 -18.97 -0.44
CA THR A 90 -32.96 -18.95 -0.52
C THR A 90 -33.55 -17.54 -0.64
N VAL A 91 -32.78 -16.50 -0.30
CA VAL A 91 -33.16 -15.09 -0.52
C VAL A 91 -32.83 -14.68 -1.96
N PHE A 92 -31.59 -14.93 -2.40
CA PHE A 92 -31.17 -14.86 -3.79
C PHE A 92 -29.86 -15.63 -4.00
N ALA A 93 -29.63 -16.09 -5.23
CA ALA A 93 -28.35 -16.71 -5.61
C ALA A 93 -27.19 -15.70 -5.60
N ALA A 94 -25.97 -16.23 -5.41
CA ALA A 94 -24.73 -15.48 -5.54
C ALA A 94 -24.60 -14.81 -6.91
N GLN A 95 -23.83 -13.72 -7.00
CA GLN A 95 -23.53 -13.07 -8.26
C GLN A 95 -22.62 -13.97 -9.10
N ALA A 96 -21.63 -14.57 -8.46
CA ALA A 96 -20.74 -15.57 -9.01
C ALA A 96 -20.36 -16.61 -7.95
N GLY A 97 -19.82 -17.75 -8.40
CA GLY A 97 -19.35 -18.77 -7.47
C GLY A 97 -20.46 -19.44 -6.64
N ALA A 98 -20.08 -19.91 -5.45
CA ALA A 98 -20.90 -20.71 -4.56
C ALA A 98 -21.59 -19.89 -3.45
N GLY A 99 -21.15 -18.66 -3.22
CA GLY A 99 -21.62 -17.85 -2.10
C GLY A 99 -21.38 -16.36 -2.28
N TYR A 100 -21.92 -15.58 -1.36
CA TYR A 100 -21.73 -14.13 -1.27
C TYR A 100 -21.75 -13.74 0.22
N ILE A 101 -21.36 -12.52 0.59
CA ILE A 101 -21.44 -12.04 1.97
C ILE A 101 -22.70 -11.18 2.17
N GLY A 102 -23.43 -11.44 3.25
CA GLY A 102 -24.71 -10.80 3.54
C GLY A 102 -24.76 -10.05 4.87
N ALA A 103 -25.66 -9.08 4.96
CA ALA A 103 -26.04 -8.38 6.18
C ALA A 103 -27.55 -8.10 6.17
N ASN A 104 -28.16 -7.92 7.34
CA ASN A 104 -29.60 -7.73 7.40
C ASN A 104 -30.08 -6.92 8.61
N PHE A 105 -31.38 -6.70 8.66
CA PHE A 105 -32.10 -5.98 9.69
C PHE A 105 -31.81 -6.45 11.14
N ASN A 106 -31.42 -7.71 11.34
CA ASN A 106 -31.04 -8.25 12.65
C ASN A 106 -29.68 -7.75 13.16
N ASN A 107 -28.99 -6.87 12.43
CA ASN A 107 -27.79 -6.18 12.93
C ASN A 107 -28.10 -5.23 14.09
N THR A 108 -29.36 -4.82 14.28
CA THR A 108 -29.86 -4.10 15.46
C THR A 108 -31.15 -4.74 15.97
N THR A 109 -31.67 -4.29 17.10
CA THR A 109 -33.01 -4.66 17.61
C THR A 109 -34.04 -3.54 17.36
N GLY A 110 -35.34 -3.83 17.52
CA GLY A 110 -36.41 -2.83 17.51
C GLY A 110 -36.39 -1.90 16.28
N THR A 111 -36.49 -0.60 16.54
CA THR A 111 -36.34 0.48 15.55
C THR A 111 -35.16 1.36 15.95
N ASN A 112 -34.00 1.10 15.38
CA ASN A 112 -32.72 1.67 15.82
C ASN A 112 -31.78 1.93 14.64
N THR A 113 -30.53 2.28 14.92
CA THR A 113 -29.53 2.55 13.87
C THR A 113 -28.60 1.35 13.68
N ILE A 114 -28.61 0.79 12.48
CA ILE A 114 -27.65 -0.22 12.05
C ILE A 114 -26.36 0.48 11.64
N SER A 115 -25.22 -0.02 12.11
CA SER A 115 -23.88 0.36 11.67
C SER A 115 -22.98 -0.87 11.73
N ASN A 116 -22.99 -1.65 10.65
CA ASN A 116 -22.22 -2.88 10.55
C ASN A 116 -21.14 -2.78 9.46
N TRP A 117 -19.88 -3.04 9.83
CA TRP A 117 -18.70 -2.76 9.03
C TRP A 117 -18.03 -4.04 8.54
N LEU A 118 -17.78 -4.12 7.24
CA LEU A 118 -16.93 -5.12 6.60
C LEU A 118 -15.69 -4.39 6.07
N ILE A 119 -14.54 -4.68 6.65
CA ILE A 119 -13.29 -3.95 6.42
C ILE A 119 -12.28 -4.88 5.74
N THR A 120 -11.70 -4.44 4.64
CA THR A 120 -10.71 -5.18 3.88
C THR A 120 -9.41 -5.40 4.68
N PRO A 121 -8.55 -6.34 4.27
CA PRO A 121 -7.12 -6.31 4.60
C PRO A 121 -6.47 -4.96 4.26
N VAL A 122 -5.22 -4.75 4.72
CA VAL A 122 -4.43 -3.57 4.30
C VAL A 122 -4.12 -3.71 2.80
N MET A 123 -4.27 -2.61 2.08
CA MET A 123 -3.94 -2.47 0.65
C MET A 123 -3.09 -1.23 0.41
N GLN A 124 -2.38 -1.19 -0.70
CA GLN A 124 -1.69 -0.01 -1.20
C GLN A 124 -2.65 0.87 -2.00
N PHE A 125 -2.42 2.16 -1.94
CA PHE A 125 -3.15 3.13 -2.73
C PHE A 125 -2.19 3.79 -3.72
N GLY A 126 -2.63 3.86 -4.97
CA GLY A 126 -1.82 4.28 -6.10
C GLY A 126 -2.64 5.05 -7.12
N THR A 127 -1.94 5.63 -8.09
CA THR A 127 -2.55 6.33 -9.22
C THR A 127 -3.08 5.29 -10.20
N GLY A 128 -4.35 5.42 -10.60
CA GLY A 128 -5.06 4.39 -11.36
C GLY A 128 -5.62 3.27 -10.48
N ALA A 129 -5.72 3.47 -9.17
CA ALA A 129 -6.35 2.50 -8.28
C ALA A 129 -7.85 2.38 -8.61
N GLU A 130 -8.36 1.16 -8.52
CA GLU A 130 -9.75 0.84 -8.86
C GLU A 130 -10.31 -0.22 -7.92
N LEU A 131 -11.44 0.08 -7.30
CA LEU A 131 -12.28 -0.85 -6.58
C LEU A 131 -13.42 -1.33 -7.48
N ARG A 132 -13.63 -2.65 -7.56
CA ARG A 132 -14.84 -3.24 -8.13
C ARG A 132 -15.50 -4.21 -7.15
N PHE A 133 -16.82 -4.18 -7.10
CA PHE A 133 -17.62 -5.14 -6.33
C PHE A 133 -19.05 -5.16 -6.86
N TRP A 134 -19.83 -6.17 -6.47
CA TRP A 134 -21.24 -6.26 -6.78
C TRP A 134 -22.08 -6.13 -5.52
N ALA A 135 -23.21 -5.45 -5.59
CA ALA A 135 -24.15 -5.36 -4.49
C ALA A 135 -25.61 -5.47 -4.95
N ARG A 136 -26.46 -6.01 -4.06
CA ARG A 136 -27.92 -6.05 -4.22
C ARG A 136 -28.67 -6.14 -2.89
N THR A 137 -29.96 -5.87 -2.92
CA THR A 137 -30.94 -6.26 -1.91
C THR A 137 -31.87 -7.36 -2.46
N SER A 138 -32.77 -7.84 -1.61
CA SER A 138 -33.86 -8.76 -1.96
C SER A 138 -34.74 -8.23 -3.10
N THR A 139 -35.37 -9.12 -3.87
CA THR A 139 -36.38 -8.72 -4.85
C THR A 139 -37.58 -8.08 -4.15
N SER A 140 -38.20 -7.08 -4.78
CA SER A 140 -39.33 -6.34 -4.21
C SER A 140 -39.05 -5.72 -2.83
N ALA A 141 -37.85 -5.16 -2.63
CA ALA A 141 -37.43 -4.57 -1.36
C ALA A 141 -38.38 -3.45 -0.88
N ALA A 142 -39.24 -3.79 0.08
CA ALA A 142 -40.18 -2.87 0.71
C ALA A 142 -39.53 -1.97 1.77
N TYR A 143 -38.35 -2.35 2.27
CA TYR A 143 -37.59 -1.61 3.27
C TYR A 143 -36.30 -1.10 2.65
N ALA A 144 -35.97 0.17 2.90
CA ALA A 144 -34.78 0.79 2.34
C ALA A 144 -33.50 0.28 3.02
N ASP A 145 -32.56 -0.18 2.20
CA ASP A 145 -31.20 -0.50 2.60
C ASP A 145 -30.24 0.62 2.18
N ARG A 146 -29.10 0.79 2.87
CA ARG A 146 -28.03 1.72 2.49
C ARG A 146 -26.66 1.15 2.83
N LEU A 147 -25.73 1.32 1.91
CA LEU A 147 -24.34 0.89 2.04
C LEU A 147 -23.44 2.09 1.78
N GLU A 148 -22.58 2.42 2.74
CA GLU A 148 -21.51 3.41 2.57
C GLU A 148 -20.22 2.67 2.25
N ILE A 149 -19.45 3.19 1.29
CA ILE A 149 -18.12 2.72 0.94
C ILE A 149 -17.15 3.81 1.38
N ARG A 150 -16.23 3.45 2.27
CA ARG A 150 -15.34 4.39 2.92
C ARG A 150 -13.90 3.91 2.87
N ALA A 151 -12.96 4.85 2.86
CA ALA A 151 -11.53 4.57 2.94
C ALA A 151 -10.91 5.16 4.20
N SER A 152 -9.89 4.47 4.69
CA SER A 152 -9.00 4.90 5.74
C SER A 152 -7.57 4.84 5.19
N SER A 153 -6.80 5.93 5.34
CA SER A 153 -5.37 5.99 5.00
C SER A 153 -4.45 5.56 6.16
N GLY A 154 -5.01 4.91 7.18
CA GLY A 154 -4.31 4.43 8.36
C GLY A 154 -5.29 4.11 9.50
N GLY A 155 -5.03 3.03 10.25
CA GLY A 155 -5.92 2.56 11.31
C GLY A 155 -7.03 1.62 10.82
N ASN A 156 -7.91 1.22 11.73
CA ASN A 156 -9.06 0.33 11.46
C ASN A 156 -10.22 0.53 12.45
N SER A 157 -10.20 1.61 13.23
CA SER A 157 -11.23 1.91 14.21
C SER A 157 -12.49 2.40 13.52
N THR A 158 -13.65 1.91 13.96
CA THR A 158 -14.97 2.37 13.51
C THR A 158 -15.54 3.50 14.37
N GLY A 159 -14.81 3.93 15.41
CA GLY A 159 -15.22 5.01 16.33
C GLY A 159 -16.26 4.62 17.39
N GLY A 160 -16.70 3.36 17.43
CA GLY A 160 -17.43 2.78 18.57
C GLY A 160 -18.88 3.20 18.78
N THR A 161 -19.48 4.05 17.94
CA THR A 161 -20.91 4.39 18.00
C THR A 161 -21.58 4.16 16.65
N PRO A 162 -22.92 4.05 16.59
CA PRO A 162 -23.59 3.83 15.31
C PRO A 162 -23.42 4.97 14.32
N THR A 163 -23.05 6.17 14.74
CA THR A 163 -22.92 7.35 13.87
C THR A 163 -21.47 7.76 13.62
N SER A 164 -20.51 7.29 14.41
CA SER A 164 -19.10 7.59 14.18
C SER A 164 -18.54 6.80 13.00
N THR A 165 -17.51 7.33 12.36
CA THR A 165 -16.81 6.69 11.24
C THR A 165 -15.41 6.22 11.61
N GLY A 166 -14.92 6.59 12.80
CA GLY A 166 -13.55 6.35 13.23
C GLY A 166 -12.53 6.79 12.18
N ASP A 167 -11.63 5.88 11.81
CA ASP A 167 -10.55 6.12 10.85
C ASP A 167 -11.03 6.17 9.38
N PHE A 168 -12.28 5.77 9.10
CA PHE A 168 -12.86 5.69 7.75
C PHE A 168 -13.56 7.00 7.35
N THR A 169 -12.83 8.12 7.43
CA THR A 169 -13.36 9.47 7.20
C THR A 169 -13.57 9.79 5.72
N THR A 170 -12.87 9.12 4.80
CA THR A 170 -13.01 9.33 3.36
C THR A 170 -14.23 8.58 2.86
N SER A 171 -15.27 9.29 2.39
CA SER A 171 -16.46 8.69 1.78
C SER A 171 -16.25 8.54 0.28
N LEU A 172 -16.10 7.30 -0.19
CA LEU A 172 -15.91 7.00 -1.62
C LEU A 172 -17.25 6.97 -2.37
N ALA A 173 -18.27 6.38 -1.75
CA ALA A 173 -19.58 6.21 -2.35
C ALA A 173 -20.65 5.91 -1.29
N THR A 174 -21.90 6.20 -1.62
CA THR A 174 -23.06 5.75 -0.84
C THR A 174 -24.15 5.25 -1.76
N ILE A 175 -24.53 3.98 -1.61
CA ILE A 175 -25.66 3.36 -2.32
C ILE A 175 -26.93 3.66 -1.56
N ASN A 176 -27.95 4.21 -2.24
CA ASN A 176 -29.21 4.67 -1.66
C ASN A 176 -29.02 5.68 -0.50
N PRO A 177 -28.35 6.82 -0.74
CA PRO A 177 -27.96 7.77 0.31
C PRO A 177 -29.16 8.32 1.09
N THR A 178 -30.32 8.44 0.44
CA THR A 178 -31.56 9.00 0.98
C THR A 178 -32.50 7.95 1.59
N LEU A 179 -32.09 6.68 1.69
CA LEU A 179 -32.90 5.58 2.24
C LEU A 179 -34.29 5.51 1.60
N LEU A 180 -34.35 5.51 0.28
CA LEU A 180 -35.59 5.33 -0.46
C LEU A 180 -35.96 3.84 -0.51
N ALA A 181 -37.23 3.55 -0.22
CA ALA A 181 -37.81 2.23 -0.37
C ALA A 181 -38.15 1.95 -1.85
N GLY A 182 -38.22 0.68 -2.22
CA GLY A 182 -38.46 0.25 -3.59
C GLY A 182 -37.18 -0.07 -4.37
N PRO A 183 -37.35 -0.61 -5.59
CA PRO A 183 -36.23 -1.14 -6.36
C PRO A 183 -35.37 -0.01 -6.95
N GLY A 184 -34.11 0.03 -6.56
CA GLY A 184 -33.10 0.83 -7.24
C GLY A 184 -32.78 0.29 -8.63
N THR A 185 -32.43 1.18 -9.54
CA THR A 185 -31.89 0.80 -10.85
C THR A 185 -30.37 0.76 -10.81
N CYS A 186 -29.75 -0.22 -11.48
CA CYS A 186 -28.31 -0.17 -11.74
C CYS A 186 -28.04 1.01 -12.68
N VAL A 187 -27.10 1.87 -12.32
CA VAL A 187 -26.50 2.81 -13.29
C VAL A 187 -25.32 2.08 -13.93
N SER A 188 -25.03 2.27 -15.23
CA SER A 188 -23.88 1.62 -15.88
C SER A 188 -23.02 2.66 -16.63
N PRO A 189 -21.70 2.73 -16.38
CA PRO A 189 -20.99 2.06 -15.29
C PRO A 189 -21.52 2.56 -13.93
N ALA A 190 -21.68 1.69 -12.93
CA ALA A 190 -22.29 2.14 -11.67
C ALA A 190 -21.30 2.99 -10.88
N GLY A 191 -21.37 4.30 -11.08
CA GLY A 191 -21.07 5.26 -10.04
C GLY A 191 -22.23 5.28 -9.05
N ALA A 192 -21.94 5.16 -7.77
CA ALA A 192 -22.93 5.54 -6.75
C ALA A 192 -23.09 7.07 -6.76
N PRO A 193 -24.30 7.62 -6.54
CA PRO A 193 -25.50 6.93 -6.08
C PRO A 193 -26.38 6.37 -7.20
N ASN A 194 -27.09 5.27 -6.92
CA ASN A 194 -28.18 4.79 -7.77
C ASN A 194 -29.38 5.75 -7.71
N ALA A 195 -30.13 5.85 -8.81
CA ALA A 195 -31.46 6.47 -8.82
C ALA A 195 -32.52 5.50 -8.24
N GLY A 196 -33.44 6.03 -7.43
CA GLY A 196 -34.59 5.29 -6.91
C GLY A 196 -34.38 4.70 -5.52
N GLY A 197 -33.53 3.68 -5.35
CA GLY A 197 -33.39 2.92 -4.10
C GLY A 197 -32.17 2.00 -4.11
N PHE A 198 -32.10 1.00 -3.20
CA PHE A 198 -31.06 -0.02 -3.25
C PHE A 198 -31.35 -1.02 -4.37
N PRO A 199 -30.35 -1.46 -5.18
CA PRO A 199 -30.61 -2.29 -6.34
C PRO A 199 -31.13 -3.69 -5.96
N ASN A 200 -32.20 -4.14 -6.62
CA ASN A 200 -32.82 -5.44 -6.34
C ASN A 200 -32.32 -6.60 -7.25
N ALA A 201 -31.36 -6.29 -8.13
CA ALA A 201 -30.54 -7.22 -8.90
C ALA A 201 -29.06 -6.89 -8.63
N TRP A 202 -28.14 -7.83 -8.92
CA TRP A 202 -26.72 -7.55 -8.76
C TRP A 202 -26.29 -6.42 -9.71
N CYS A 203 -25.78 -5.33 -9.14
CA CYS A 203 -25.14 -4.24 -9.88
C CYS A 203 -23.65 -4.19 -9.56
N GLU A 204 -22.82 -4.02 -10.59
CA GLU A 204 -21.39 -3.80 -10.45
C GLU A 204 -21.11 -2.34 -10.14
N TYR A 205 -20.33 -2.08 -9.09
CA TYR A 205 -19.81 -0.77 -8.73
C TYR A 205 -18.34 -0.68 -9.06
N ARG A 206 -17.94 0.46 -9.65
CA ARG A 206 -16.53 0.75 -9.98
C ARG A 206 -16.17 2.12 -9.41
N LEU A 207 -15.28 2.14 -8.44
CA LEU A 207 -14.77 3.38 -7.84
C LEU A 207 -13.29 3.51 -8.17
N THR A 208 -12.84 4.71 -8.49
CA THR A 208 -11.46 5.01 -8.85
C THR A 208 -10.89 6.15 -7.99
N ASN A 209 -9.70 6.64 -8.30
CA ASN A 209 -9.17 7.84 -7.66
C ASN A 209 -10.09 9.07 -7.82
N THR A 210 -10.93 9.16 -8.87
CA THR A 210 -11.88 10.29 -9.02
C THR A 210 -13.00 10.27 -7.98
N ASP A 211 -13.30 9.09 -7.43
CA ASP A 211 -14.28 8.90 -6.35
C ASP A 211 -13.63 9.08 -4.97
N GLY A 212 -12.35 9.44 -4.92
CA GLY A 212 -11.63 9.73 -3.68
C GLY A 212 -10.78 8.58 -3.15
N ILE A 213 -10.56 7.49 -3.91
CA ILE A 213 -9.56 6.50 -3.54
C ILE A 213 -8.18 7.21 -3.51
N PRO A 214 -7.42 7.12 -2.40
CA PRO A 214 -6.13 7.79 -2.32
C PRO A 214 -5.18 7.37 -3.45
N THR A 215 -4.29 8.28 -3.87
CA THR A 215 -3.33 8.04 -4.97
C THR A 215 -1.96 7.58 -4.47
N SER A 216 -1.78 7.54 -3.15
CA SER A 216 -0.55 7.11 -2.48
C SER A 216 -0.88 6.58 -1.09
N GLY A 217 0.08 5.88 -0.49
CA GLY A 217 -0.04 5.38 0.88
C GLY A 217 -0.54 3.95 0.94
N SER A 218 -0.91 3.54 2.15
CA SER A 218 -1.53 2.25 2.41
C SER A 218 -2.72 2.45 3.34
N GLY A 219 -3.73 1.60 3.25
CA GLY A 219 -4.93 1.76 4.04
C GLY A 219 -5.90 0.61 3.87
N ARG A 220 -7.18 0.91 4.13
CA ARG A 220 -8.27 -0.07 4.04
C ARG A 220 -9.48 0.58 3.42
N ILE A 221 -10.28 -0.24 2.74
CA ILE A 221 -11.63 0.12 2.32
C ILE A 221 -12.61 -0.61 3.23
N ALA A 222 -13.74 0.03 3.53
CA ALA A 222 -14.79 -0.55 4.32
C ALA A 222 -16.16 -0.35 3.68
N PHE A 223 -16.97 -1.40 3.78
CA PHE A 223 -18.38 -1.41 3.46
C PHE A 223 -19.16 -1.30 4.77
N ARG A 224 -19.86 -0.19 4.96
CA ARG A 224 -20.67 0.05 6.15
C ARG A 224 -22.15 -0.06 5.79
N TYR A 225 -22.80 -1.12 6.23
CA TYR A 225 -24.25 -1.19 6.21
C TYR A 225 -24.79 -0.24 7.28
N PHE A 226 -25.27 0.92 6.84
CA PHE A 226 -25.63 2.04 7.72
C PHE A 226 -27.07 2.50 7.45
N VAL A 227 -27.98 2.08 8.32
CA VAL A 227 -29.42 2.28 8.14
C VAL A 227 -30.03 2.86 9.41
N THR A 228 -30.51 4.10 9.33
CA THR A 228 -31.28 4.74 10.40
C THR A 228 -32.73 4.25 10.37
N GLY A 229 -33.37 4.11 11.54
CA GLY A 229 -34.72 3.55 11.61
C GLY A 229 -34.79 2.09 11.10
N GLY A 230 -33.68 1.37 11.16
CA GLY A 230 -33.57 -0.04 10.83
C GLY A 230 -33.94 -0.95 12.00
N GLY A 231 -33.75 -2.26 11.84
CA GLY A 231 -34.12 -3.27 12.82
C GLY A 231 -35.44 -3.99 12.51
N PRO A 232 -35.77 -5.06 13.24
CA PRO A 232 -36.99 -5.85 13.01
C PRO A 232 -38.30 -5.04 13.07
N GLY A 233 -38.34 -4.00 13.91
CA GLY A 233 -39.49 -3.09 14.05
C GLY A 233 -39.38 -1.81 13.21
N GLY A 234 -38.25 -1.59 12.54
CA GLY A 234 -37.97 -0.36 11.81
C GLY A 234 -38.68 -0.26 10.46
N SER A 235 -38.82 0.96 9.94
CA SER A 235 -39.34 1.22 8.59
C SER A 235 -38.28 0.99 7.50
N ASN A 236 -37.00 0.86 7.89
CA ASN A 236 -35.88 0.63 6.99
C ASN A 236 -35.19 -0.71 7.33
N SER A 237 -34.17 -1.07 6.54
CA SER A 237 -33.38 -2.30 6.58
C SER A 237 -34.16 -3.56 6.21
N ASN A 238 -33.61 -4.31 5.26
CA ASN A 238 -34.01 -5.66 4.93
C ASN A 238 -32.79 -6.59 4.92
N TYR A 239 -32.24 -6.86 3.74
CA TYR A 239 -31.20 -7.85 3.51
C TYR A 239 -30.38 -7.42 2.30
N ILE A 240 -29.07 -7.28 2.45
CA ILE A 240 -28.16 -6.96 1.36
C ILE A 240 -27.12 -8.07 1.15
N GLY A 241 -26.61 -8.16 -0.06
CA GLY A 241 -25.48 -8.98 -0.44
C GLY A 241 -24.38 -8.16 -1.10
N ILE A 242 -23.13 -8.54 -0.87
CA ILE A 242 -21.94 -8.09 -1.59
C ILE A 242 -21.24 -9.33 -2.15
N ASP A 243 -20.72 -9.22 -3.37
CA ASP A 243 -20.03 -10.31 -4.06
C ASP A 243 -18.89 -9.77 -4.93
N THR A 244 -17.92 -10.62 -5.26
CA THR A 244 -16.89 -10.41 -6.29
C THR A 244 -16.14 -9.10 -6.11
N PHE A 245 -15.55 -8.95 -4.91
CA PHE A 245 -14.68 -7.84 -4.60
C PHE A 245 -13.35 -7.99 -5.34
N SER A 246 -12.88 -6.91 -5.95
CA SER A 246 -11.52 -6.79 -6.45
C SER A 246 -10.99 -5.39 -6.28
N PHE A 247 -9.69 -5.29 -5.99
CA PHE A 247 -8.99 -4.02 -5.88
C PHE A 247 -7.70 -4.06 -6.70
N VAL A 248 -7.55 -3.07 -7.57
CA VAL A 248 -6.31 -2.77 -8.27
C VAL A 248 -5.64 -1.64 -7.50
N GLU A 249 -4.46 -1.89 -6.94
CA GLU A 249 -3.73 -0.91 -6.12
C GLU A 249 -3.20 0.29 -6.94
N GLY A 250 -3.15 0.18 -8.27
CA GLY A 250 -2.63 1.22 -9.16
C GLY A 250 -1.11 1.31 -9.12
N ALA A 251 -0.55 2.31 -9.81
CA ALA A 251 0.88 2.59 -9.75
C ALA A 251 1.21 3.36 -8.45
N GLY A 252 2.20 2.89 -7.70
CA GLY A 252 2.69 3.58 -6.51
C GLY A 252 3.11 5.02 -6.82
N ALA A 253 3.02 5.91 -5.84
CA ALA A 253 3.46 7.28 -6.01
C ALA A 253 4.97 7.32 -6.32
N PRO A 254 5.40 8.14 -7.30
CA PRO A 254 6.77 8.09 -7.77
C PRO A 254 7.74 8.55 -6.69
N ILE A 255 8.85 7.83 -6.56
CA ILE A 255 10.01 8.31 -5.80
C ILE A 255 10.54 9.57 -6.49
N THR A 256 10.93 10.56 -5.70
CA THR A 256 11.54 11.81 -6.18
C THR A 256 12.95 11.97 -5.63
N SER A 257 13.75 12.87 -6.22
CA SER A 257 15.12 13.13 -5.78
C SER A 257 15.41 14.62 -5.61
N VAL A 258 16.32 14.96 -4.70
CA VAL A 258 16.97 16.27 -4.57
C VAL A 258 18.48 16.06 -4.56
N PRO A 259 19.25 16.63 -5.53
CA PRO A 259 18.77 17.38 -6.69
C PRO A 259 17.79 16.58 -7.55
N GLY A 260 16.93 17.28 -8.29
CA GLY A 260 15.99 16.64 -9.22
C GLY A 260 16.71 15.93 -10.35
N SER A 261 16.11 14.86 -10.90
CA SER A 261 16.60 14.20 -12.10
C SER A 261 16.83 15.22 -13.23
N GLY A 262 17.96 15.12 -13.93
CA GLY A 262 18.46 16.08 -14.92
C GLY A 262 19.30 17.22 -14.32
N GLY A 263 19.33 17.38 -12.99
CA GLY A 263 20.16 18.37 -12.31
C GLY A 263 21.64 17.98 -12.29
N SER A 264 22.53 18.92 -12.66
CA SER A 264 23.97 18.70 -12.66
C SER A 264 24.56 18.73 -11.25
N ILE A 265 25.37 17.73 -10.90
CA ILE A 265 26.19 17.71 -9.68
C ILE A 265 27.59 18.16 -10.07
N ALA A 266 27.88 19.43 -9.78
CA ALA A 266 29.17 20.04 -10.04
C ALA A 266 30.02 20.09 -8.77
N PHE A 267 31.19 19.47 -8.82
CA PHE A 267 32.17 19.55 -7.74
C PHE A 267 33.04 20.81 -7.89
N PRO A 268 33.46 21.43 -6.78
CA PRO A 268 34.47 22.49 -6.84
C PRO A 268 35.81 21.94 -7.36
N PRO A 269 36.74 22.82 -7.77
CA PRO A 269 38.08 22.40 -8.19
C PRO A 269 38.75 21.51 -7.15
N TYR A 270 39.31 20.40 -7.62
CA TYR A 270 39.94 19.37 -6.77
C TYR A 270 41.45 19.37 -6.97
N THR A 271 42.23 19.39 -5.89
CA THR A 271 43.68 19.22 -5.97
C THR A 271 44.05 17.74 -5.94
N VAL A 272 44.78 17.25 -6.94
CA VAL A 272 45.19 15.83 -7.06
C VAL A 272 45.81 15.32 -5.75
N GLY A 273 45.29 14.18 -5.26
CA GLY A 273 45.75 13.55 -4.01
C GLY A 273 45.11 14.10 -2.73
N SER A 274 44.19 15.07 -2.83
CA SER A 274 43.43 15.57 -1.68
C SER A 274 42.33 14.60 -1.26
N ALA A 275 41.74 14.83 -0.08
CA ALA A 275 40.57 14.08 0.37
C ALA A 275 39.41 14.18 -0.66
N PRO A 276 38.65 13.10 -0.89
CA PRO A 276 37.54 13.12 -1.83
C PRO A 276 36.51 14.21 -1.52
N LEU A 277 35.99 14.85 -2.56
CA LEU A 277 34.84 15.75 -2.44
C LEU A 277 33.55 14.93 -2.46
N THR A 278 32.52 15.34 -1.74
CA THR A 278 31.25 14.61 -1.65
C THR A 278 30.05 15.50 -1.94
N SER A 279 28.99 14.90 -2.49
CA SER A 279 27.68 15.50 -2.69
C SER A 279 26.59 14.47 -2.40
N ILE A 280 25.48 14.91 -1.82
CA ILE A 280 24.40 14.03 -1.38
C ILE A 280 23.22 14.14 -2.34
N ILE A 281 22.66 12.98 -2.70
CA ILE A 281 21.36 12.88 -3.35
C ILE A 281 20.39 12.31 -2.32
N THR A 282 19.30 13.03 -2.08
CA THR A 282 18.20 12.59 -1.20
C THR A 282 17.05 12.11 -2.05
N PHE A 283 16.64 10.86 -1.86
CA PHE A 283 15.42 10.31 -2.44
C PHE A 283 14.28 10.40 -1.44
N SER A 284 13.10 10.78 -1.90
CA SER A 284 11.87 10.85 -1.09
C SER A 284 10.81 9.93 -1.67
N ASN A 285 10.25 9.08 -0.82
CA ASN A 285 9.19 8.15 -1.17
C ASN A 285 7.88 8.59 -0.49
N PRO A 286 6.93 9.17 -1.23
CA PRO A 286 5.62 9.53 -0.71
C PRO A 286 4.67 8.32 -0.55
N GLY A 287 5.08 7.12 -0.99
CA GLY A 287 4.30 5.89 -0.92
C GLY A 287 4.20 5.30 0.49
N GLY A 288 3.17 4.46 0.72
CA GLY A 288 2.91 3.80 2.01
C GLY A 288 3.73 2.53 2.24
N THR A 289 4.52 2.12 1.26
CA THR A 289 5.44 0.99 1.32
C THR A 289 6.86 1.46 1.00
N SER A 290 7.85 0.79 1.56
CA SER A 290 9.25 1.07 1.24
C SER A 290 9.52 0.78 -0.24
N GLY A 291 10.23 1.68 -0.89
CA GLY A 291 10.69 1.53 -2.27
C GLY A 291 12.21 1.33 -2.33
N THR A 292 12.71 0.97 -3.51
CA THR A 292 14.14 0.78 -3.74
C THR A 292 14.58 1.63 -4.91
N VAL A 293 15.69 2.35 -4.75
CA VAL A 293 16.40 3.02 -5.84
C VAL A 293 17.71 2.27 -6.07
N THR A 294 17.97 1.89 -7.32
CA THR A 294 19.20 1.20 -7.72
C THR A 294 19.98 2.07 -8.69
N CYS A 295 21.20 2.44 -8.31
CA CYS A 295 22.12 3.22 -9.13
C CYS A 295 23.16 2.32 -9.80
N THR A 296 23.61 2.71 -10.98
CA THR A 296 24.77 2.11 -11.65
C THR A 296 26.00 2.95 -11.35
N ALA A 297 27.13 2.29 -11.08
CA ALA A 297 28.40 3.00 -10.89
C ALA A 297 28.69 3.92 -12.10
N PRO A 298 28.96 5.21 -11.89
CA PRO A 298 29.16 6.15 -12.99
C PRO A 298 30.51 5.87 -13.68
N THR A 299 30.60 6.29 -14.94
CA THR A 299 31.87 6.41 -15.66
C THR A 299 32.13 7.89 -15.89
N PRO A 300 33.37 8.38 -15.69
CA PRO A 300 34.61 7.66 -15.36
C PRO A 300 34.76 7.31 -13.85
N VAL A 301 35.72 6.42 -13.52
CA VAL A 301 35.86 5.77 -12.18
C VAL A 301 36.23 6.71 -11.03
N GLU A 302 36.66 7.93 -11.35
CA GLU A 302 36.94 9.00 -10.39
C GLU A 302 35.67 9.46 -9.66
N PHE A 303 34.50 9.24 -10.25
CA PHE A 303 33.23 9.34 -9.56
C PHE A 303 32.86 7.99 -8.93
N THR A 304 32.60 7.99 -7.63
CA THR A 304 32.14 6.80 -6.90
C THR A 304 30.84 7.12 -6.18
N VAL A 305 29.98 6.11 -5.98
CA VAL A 305 28.66 6.28 -5.36
C VAL A 305 28.45 5.19 -4.33
N SER A 306 27.99 5.57 -3.13
CA SER A 306 27.65 4.63 -2.09
C SER A 306 26.54 5.15 -1.17
N PRO A 307 25.52 4.33 -0.85
CA PRO A 307 25.25 3.00 -1.41
C PRO A 307 24.68 3.06 -2.84
N LEU A 308 24.88 1.99 -3.63
CA LEU A 308 24.27 1.84 -4.97
C LEU A 308 22.85 1.29 -4.92
N VAL A 309 22.44 0.64 -3.83
CA VAL A 309 21.07 0.19 -3.59
C VAL A 309 20.55 0.92 -2.36
N ILE A 310 19.51 1.72 -2.54
CA ILE A 310 18.95 2.59 -1.51
C ILE A 310 17.53 2.13 -1.23
N THR A 311 17.27 1.63 -0.03
CA THR A 311 15.92 1.37 0.45
C THR A 311 15.34 2.67 1.02
N VAL A 312 14.33 3.22 0.36
CA VAL A 312 13.64 4.44 0.80
C VAL A 312 12.40 4.02 1.60
N PRO A 313 12.34 4.28 2.92
CA PRO A 313 11.20 3.85 3.75
C PRO A 313 9.88 4.47 3.29
N ALA A 314 8.77 3.83 3.64
CA ALA A 314 7.43 4.37 3.45
C ALA A 314 7.30 5.77 4.06
N ALA A 315 6.71 6.70 3.30
CA ALA A 315 6.54 8.11 3.67
C ALA A 315 7.83 8.78 4.19
N GLY A 316 8.98 8.37 3.68
CA GLY A 316 10.29 8.75 4.22
C GLY A 316 11.33 9.08 3.16
N THR A 317 12.56 9.27 3.63
CA THR A 317 13.70 9.66 2.78
C THR A 317 14.91 8.78 3.05
N ALA A 318 15.73 8.58 2.03
CA ALA A 318 17.03 7.94 2.14
C ALA A 318 18.02 8.63 1.19
N THR A 319 19.32 8.46 1.44
CA THR A 319 20.37 9.20 0.74
C THR A 319 21.39 8.28 0.10
N THR A 320 22.03 8.76 -0.96
CA THR A 320 23.28 8.22 -1.47
C THR A 320 24.30 9.34 -1.61
N THR A 321 25.57 9.00 -1.46
CA THR A 321 26.68 9.96 -1.55
C THR A 321 27.45 9.71 -2.84
N VAL A 322 27.58 10.75 -3.65
CA VAL A 322 28.48 10.81 -4.80
C VAL A 322 29.80 11.42 -4.34
N SER A 323 30.91 10.73 -4.60
CA SER A 323 32.25 11.19 -4.24
C SER A 323 33.11 11.37 -5.49
N PHE A 324 33.96 12.39 -5.49
CA PHE A 324 34.94 12.63 -6.55
C PHE A 324 36.37 12.65 -5.99
N SER A 325 37.26 11.89 -6.63
CA SER A 325 38.70 11.91 -6.36
C SER A 325 39.47 11.51 -7.61
N ALA A 326 40.58 12.17 -7.90
CA ALA A 326 41.38 11.93 -9.10
C ALA A 326 42.89 11.89 -8.81
N ASN A 327 43.60 11.02 -9.53
CA ASN A 327 45.07 10.92 -9.45
C ASN A 327 45.78 11.66 -10.58
N THR A 328 45.02 12.21 -11.53
CA THR A 328 45.51 12.96 -12.68
C THR A 328 44.77 14.29 -12.77
N ALA A 329 45.45 15.32 -13.30
CA ALA A 329 44.83 16.61 -13.55
C ALA A 329 44.03 16.55 -14.86
N GLY A 330 42.89 17.24 -14.90
CA GLY A 330 42.03 17.29 -16.09
C GLY A 330 40.55 17.51 -15.75
N PRO A 331 39.72 17.76 -16.78
CA PRO A 331 38.26 17.76 -16.63
C PRO A 331 37.71 16.34 -16.62
N PHE A 332 36.74 16.07 -15.75
CA PHE A 332 36.03 14.80 -15.65
C PHE A 332 34.54 15.06 -15.78
N ASN A 333 33.90 14.35 -16.71
CA ASN A 333 32.46 14.40 -16.93
C ASN A 333 31.92 12.98 -16.91
N GLY A 334 30.82 12.78 -16.19
CA GLY A 334 30.17 11.48 -16.08
C GLY A 334 28.66 11.61 -15.92
N THR A 335 28.00 10.49 -15.73
CA THR A 335 26.56 10.47 -15.46
C THR A 335 26.24 9.35 -14.49
N LEU A 336 25.52 9.69 -13.43
CA LEU A 336 24.92 8.72 -12.53
C LEU A 336 23.50 8.41 -13.00
N ASN A 337 23.24 7.15 -13.31
CA ASN A 337 21.91 6.65 -13.65
C ASN A 337 21.37 5.80 -12.50
N CYS A 338 20.16 6.08 -12.04
CA CYS A 338 19.44 5.27 -11.07
C CYS A 338 18.01 4.98 -11.53
N THR A 339 17.47 3.85 -11.09
CA THR A 339 16.10 3.42 -11.36
C THR A 339 15.34 3.17 -10.06
N GLY A 340 14.15 3.74 -9.93
CA GLY A 340 13.24 3.50 -8.81
C GLY A 340 12.38 2.24 -8.98
N SER A 341 11.80 1.76 -7.88
CA SER A 341 11.00 0.54 -7.84
C SER A 341 9.68 0.62 -8.60
N ASN A 342 9.21 1.82 -8.95
CA ASN A 342 8.02 2.00 -9.80
C ASN A 342 8.39 2.36 -11.25
N GLY A 343 9.66 2.16 -11.65
CA GLY A 343 10.15 2.42 -13.00
C GLY A 343 10.62 3.86 -13.24
N GLU A 344 10.76 4.67 -12.19
CA GLU A 344 11.28 6.03 -12.29
C GLU A 344 12.74 6.04 -12.75
N ALA A 345 13.10 6.96 -13.64
CA ALA A 345 14.48 7.14 -14.11
C ALA A 345 15.10 8.42 -13.54
N PHE A 346 16.19 8.27 -12.79
CA PHE A 346 16.99 9.38 -12.26
C PHE A 346 18.32 9.47 -13.00
N ASN A 347 18.60 10.63 -13.59
CA ASN A 347 19.84 10.89 -14.30
C ASN A 347 20.51 12.14 -13.72
N PHE A 348 21.78 12.03 -13.32
CA PHE A 348 22.54 13.15 -12.78
C PHE A 348 23.85 13.32 -13.55
N PRO A 349 23.97 14.38 -14.38
CA PRO A 349 25.25 14.78 -14.95
C PRO A 349 26.25 15.11 -13.84
N LEU A 350 27.46 14.56 -13.92
CA LEU A 350 28.53 14.79 -12.95
C LEU A 350 29.66 15.57 -13.63
N THR A 351 30.14 16.64 -13.00
CA THR A 351 31.24 17.45 -13.55
C THR A 351 32.23 17.82 -12.46
N ALA A 352 33.52 17.64 -12.73
CA ALA A 352 34.61 18.03 -11.83
C ALA A 352 35.87 18.40 -12.63
N THR A 353 36.75 19.19 -12.01
CA THR A 353 38.07 19.52 -12.58
C THR A 353 39.14 19.28 -11.54
N ALA A 354 40.12 18.44 -11.87
CA ALA A 354 41.28 18.19 -11.03
C ALA A 354 42.49 19.03 -11.48
N THR A 355 43.15 19.70 -10.55
CA THR A 355 44.37 20.50 -10.78
C THR A 355 45.58 19.84 -10.15
N ALA A 356 46.72 19.90 -10.86
CA ALA A 356 47.99 19.40 -10.36
C ALA A 356 48.46 20.19 -9.12
N VAL A 357 49.18 19.52 -8.23
CA VAL A 357 49.82 20.17 -7.07
C VAL A 357 50.93 21.09 -7.60
N ALA A 358 50.80 22.40 -7.38
CA ALA A 358 51.84 23.37 -7.71
C ALA A 358 53.10 23.10 -6.86
N GLY A 359 54.09 22.44 -7.45
CA GLY A 359 55.35 22.08 -6.77
C GLY A 359 56.05 20.82 -7.29
N ALA A 360 55.34 19.94 -8.02
CA ALA A 360 55.95 18.81 -8.72
C ALA A 360 56.47 19.26 -10.10
N GLY A 361 57.55 20.05 -10.12
CA GLY A 361 58.35 20.16 -11.35
C GLY A 361 58.90 18.78 -11.74
N PRO A 362 59.34 18.57 -13.00
CA PRO A 362 60.12 17.37 -13.32
C PRO A 362 61.27 17.30 -12.33
N SER A 363 61.47 16.15 -11.68
CA SER A 363 62.62 15.93 -10.83
C SER A 363 63.86 16.21 -11.68
N VAL A 364 64.52 17.35 -11.43
CA VAL A 364 65.84 17.61 -11.99
C VAL A 364 66.70 16.45 -11.50
N PRO A 365 67.25 15.60 -12.37
CA PRO A 365 68.15 14.55 -11.93
C PRO A 365 69.31 15.25 -11.24
N VAL A 366 69.48 15.05 -9.93
CA VAL A 366 70.73 15.42 -9.27
C VAL A 366 71.81 14.61 -9.99
N PRO A 367 72.83 15.25 -10.60
CA PRO A 367 73.89 14.50 -11.24
C PRO A 367 74.51 13.56 -10.20
N ALA A 368 74.37 12.26 -10.41
CA ALA A 368 75.14 11.30 -9.64
C ALA A 368 76.61 11.53 -10.01
N PHE A 369 77.37 12.17 -9.13
CA PHE A 369 78.83 12.19 -9.24
C PHE A 369 79.29 10.73 -9.21
N GLY A 370 79.86 10.25 -10.31
CA GLY A 370 80.47 8.93 -10.38
C GLY A 370 81.54 8.77 -9.31
N ASP A 371 81.78 7.54 -8.86
CA ASP A 371 82.64 7.22 -7.71
C ASP A 371 84.01 7.91 -7.77
N SER A 372 84.55 8.11 -8.97
CA SER A 372 85.81 8.84 -9.23
C SER A 372 85.80 10.28 -8.69
N ALA A 373 84.70 11.02 -8.86
CA ALA A 373 84.57 12.40 -8.41
C ALA A 373 84.39 12.49 -6.89
N ARG A 374 83.79 11.47 -6.26
CA ARG A 374 83.69 11.34 -4.80
C ARG A 374 85.06 11.09 -4.15
N TRP A 375 85.89 10.26 -4.77
CA TRP A 375 87.26 10.01 -4.31
C TRP A 375 88.17 11.24 -4.47
N ILE A 376 88.05 12.00 -5.56
CA ILE A 376 88.83 13.22 -5.76
C ILE A 376 88.48 14.29 -4.72
N LEU A 377 87.20 14.46 -4.37
CA LEU A 377 86.78 15.43 -3.36
C LEU A 377 87.33 15.06 -1.96
N LEU A 378 87.33 13.77 -1.61
CA LEU A 378 87.92 13.28 -0.36
C LEU A 378 89.43 13.47 -0.29
N LEU A 379 90.14 13.26 -1.40
CA LEU A 379 91.60 13.48 -1.47
C LEU A 379 91.98 14.96 -1.36
N VAL A 380 91.17 15.87 -1.90
CA VAL A 380 91.40 17.32 -1.76
C VAL A 380 91.19 17.78 -0.31
N VAL A 381 90.17 17.24 0.38
CA VAL A 381 89.91 17.57 1.80
C VAL A 381 90.98 16.98 2.72
N PHE A 382 91.44 15.74 2.49
CA PHE A 382 92.54 15.15 3.26
C PHE A 382 93.91 15.79 2.95
N GLY A 383 94.15 16.17 1.69
CA GLY A 383 95.37 16.85 1.27
C GLY A 383 95.53 18.24 1.89
N LEU A 384 94.45 19.02 1.96
CA LEU A 384 94.43 20.31 2.63
C LEU A 384 94.57 20.18 4.17
N GLY A 385 94.00 19.13 4.77
CA GLY A 385 94.18 18.83 6.19
C GLY A 385 95.62 18.46 6.56
N ALA A 386 96.29 17.65 5.73
CA ALA A 386 97.69 17.27 5.94
C ALA A 386 98.66 18.45 5.75
N TYR A 387 98.37 19.36 4.81
CA TYR A 387 99.15 20.59 4.62
C TYR A 387 99.05 21.53 5.84
N ALA A 388 97.85 21.69 6.41
CA ALA A 388 97.62 22.49 7.61
C ALA A 388 98.28 21.90 8.87
N LEU A 389 98.38 20.57 8.98
CA LEU A 389 99.08 19.88 10.08
C LEU A 389 100.60 20.00 9.97
N ARG A 390 101.17 20.05 8.75
CA ARG A 390 102.62 20.21 8.54
C ARG A 390 103.13 21.60 8.91
N GLN A 391 102.33 22.66 8.73
CA GLN A 391 102.70 24.02 9.12
C GLN A 391 102.60 24.30 10.63
N ARG A 392 102.06 23.37 11.43
CA ARG A 392 101.97 23.51 12.89
C ARG A 392 103.16 22.91 13.67
N TRP A 393 104.11 22.25 12.99
CA TRP A 393 105.26 21.58 13.59
C TRP A 393 106.61 21.93 12.91
N SER A 394 106.76 23.17 12.44
CA SER A 394 108.01 23.72 11.92
C SER A 394 108.30 25.07 12.53
#